data_AF-A0AA39LTN5-F1
#
_entry.id   AF-A0AA39LTN5-F1
#
_cell.length_a   1.000
_cell.length_b   1.000
_cell.length_c   1.000
_cell.angle_alpha   90.00
_cell.angle_beta   90.00
_cell.angle_gamma   90.00
#
_symmetry.space_group_name_H-M   'P 1'
#
loop_
_entity.id
_entity.type
_entity.pdbx_description
1 polymer ?
#
loop_
_entity_poly.entity_id
_entity_poly.type
_entity_poly.pdbx_seq_one_letter_code
_entity_poly.pdbx_strand_id
1 'polypeptide(L)'
;MSSSVEKRSSSLSSSSTRSDDGKFRMNLRSQGQVQSSPDVGPEFQAEVGEYNPDLWSSADDRRRETPLWIPTANETKINRLFEEVILIRQPLAGDEDALYCLYACGYDERHAAAMLFRGFIGANLPARTTSRHPSRMFTRQENAKFEEGLITYGSDFWKIRKYLFPNLKVGDLVDWYYRWKKSPLQANFARRVRLAVANKELRVLRRRCS
;
A
#
# COMPACT_ATOMS: atom_id res chain seq x y z
N MET A 1 52.56 -19.10 4.30
CA MET A 1 52.54 -17.79 3.62
C MET A 1 51.27 -17.09 4.05
N SER A 2 51.43 -16.15 4.98
CA SER A 2 50.34 -15.34 5.53
C SER A 2 49.92 -14.27 4.53
N SER A 3 48.62 -14.00 4.41
CA SER A 3 48.15 -12.66 4.04
C SER A 3 46.88 -12.32 4.82
N SER A 4 47.03 -11.41 5.78
CA SER A 4 45.98 -10.74 6.53
C SER A 4 45.04 -9.96 5.62
N VAL A 5 43.74 -10.09 5.83
CA VAL A 5 42.74 -9.17 5.28
C VAL A 5 42.41 -8.14 6.36
N GLU A 6 43.02 -6.96 6.27
CA GLU A 6 42.67 -5.81 7.12
C GLU A 6 41.28 -5.27 6.75
N LYS A 7 40.29 -5.45 7.63
CA LYS A 7 39.03 -4.72 7.59
C LYS A 7 39.25 -3.32 8.16
N ARG A 8 39.38 -2.30 7.31
CA ARG A 8 39.33 -0.89 7.75
C ARG A 8 37.89 -0.47 8.00
N SER A 9 37.48 -0.49 9.25
CA SER A 9 36.29 0.19 9.74
C SER A 9 36.55 1.71 9.79
N SER A 10 35.97 2.47 8.86
CA SER A 10 35.97 3.93 8.95
C SER A 10 34.79 4.40 9.80
N SER A 11 35.06 4.72 11.07
CA SER A 11 34.15 5.42 11.98
C SER A 11 33.89 6.85 11.50
N LEU A 12 32.64 7.18 11.21
CA LEU A 12 32.20 8.54 10.85
C LEU A 12 31.83 9.31 12.11
N SER A 13 32.68 10.24 12.55
CA SER A 13 32.33 11.25 13.55
C SER A 13 31.93 12.55 12.85
N SER A 14 30.65 12.93 12.93
CA SER A 14 30.16 14.24 12.48
C SER A 14 30.31 15.26 13.60
N SER A 15 31.25 16.21 13.49
CA SER A 15 31.31 17.38 14.36
C SER A 15 30.49 18.52 13.76
N SER A 16 29.56 19.07 14.55
CA SER A 16 28.74 20.22 14.21
C SER A 16 29.24 21.42 15.01
N THR A 17 29.74 22.45 14.33
CA THR A 17 30.11 23.72 14.97
C THR A 17 29.09 24.79 14.58
N ARG A 18 28.48 25.42 15.58
CA ARG A 18 27.49 26.48 15.42
C ARG A 18 28.21 27.83 15.34
N SER A 19 28.11 28.53 14.21
CA SER A 19 28.56 29.92 14.08
C SER A 19 27.42 30.90 14.37
N ASP A 20 27.78 32.09 14.85
CA ASP A 20 26.91 33.07 15.53
C ASP A 20 25.84 33.75 14.64
N ASP A 21 25.89 33.56 13.31
CA ASP A 21 24.97 34.24 12.39
C ASP A 21 23.61 33.54 12.21
N GLY A 22 23.28 32.55 13.05
CA GLY A 22 22.02 31.79 12.99
C GLY A 22 21.80 30.98 11.70
N LYS A 23 22.73 31.05 10.74
CA LYS A 23 22.68 30.31 9.47
C LYS A 23 23.24 28.90 9.67
N PHE A 24 22.37 27.91 9.52
CA PHE A 24 22.76 26.51 9.37
C PHE A 24 23.61 26.37 8.10
N ARG A 25 24.93 26.35 8.25
CA ARG A 25 25.85 25.94 7.18
C ARG A 25 26.12 24.46 7.35
N MET A 26 25.46 23.64 6.53
CA MET A 26 25.89 22.26 6.35
C MET A 26 27.26 22.30 5.67
N ASN A 27 28.31 21.84 6.36
CA ASN A 27 29.58 21.53 5.71
C ASN A 27 29.34 20.33 4.80
N LEU A 28 28.95 20.60 3.55
CA LEU A 28 28.85 19.60 2.51
C LEU A 28 30.28 19.17 2.18
N ARG A 29 30.81 18.21 2.94
CA ARG A 29 32.00 17.48 2.52
C ARG A 29 31.63 16.88 1.18
N SER A 30 32.25 17.35 0.09
CA SER A 30 32.01 16.85 -1.26
C SER A 30 32.11 15.34 -1.19
N GLN A 31 30.97 14.66 -1.26
CA GLN A 31 30.95 13.22 -1.26
C GLN A 31 31.72 12.80 -2.49
N GLY A 32 32.73 11.94 -2.29
CA GLY A 32 33.41 11.29 -3.40
C GLY A 32 32.34 10.75 -4.34
N GLN A 33 32.49 11.06 -5.62
CA GLN A 33 31.57 10.62 -6.66
C GLN A 33 31.38 9.11 -6.49
N VAL A 34 30.14 8.66 -6.21
CA VAL A 34 29.84 7.23 -6.13
C VAL A 34 30.07 6.67 -7.52
N GLN A 35 31.25 6.08 -7.73
CA GLN A 35 31.58 5.42 -8.98
C GLN A 35 30.95 4.02 -8.94
N SER A 36 29.71 3.91 -9.40
CA SER A 36 29.12 2.63 -9.81
C SER A 36 29.40 2.44 -11.29
N SER A 37 30.10 1.36 -11.66
CA SER A 37 30.22 0.95 -13.07
C SER A 37 29.26 -0.21 -13.33
N PRO A 38 28.58 -0.25 -14.48
CA PRO A 38 27.71 -1.38 -14.83
C PRO A 38 28.56 -2.64 -15.07
N ASP A 39 28.13 -3.75 -14.47
CA ASP A 39 28.78 -5.04 -14.70
C ASP A 39 28.34 -5.65 -16.03
N VAL A 40 29.30 -6.22 -16.77
CA VAL A 40 29.10 -6.82 -18.10
C VAL A 40 29.68 -8.23 -18.05
N GLY A 41 28.82 -9.24 -18.13
CA GLY A 41 29.18 -10.66 -18.15
C GLY A 41 27.93 -11.55 -18.23
N PRO A 42 28.06 -12.81 -18.65
CA PRO A 42 26.94 -13.75 -18.80
C PRO A 42 26.12 -13.93 -17.51
N GLU A 43 26.70 -13.65 -16.35
CA GLU A 43 26.06 -13.64 -15.04
C GLU A 43 25.16 -12.41 -14.78
N PHE A 44 25.31 -11.35 -15.58
CA PHE A 44 24.58 -10.09 -15.47
C PHE A 44 23.65 -9.82 -16.65
N GLN A 45 23.91 -10.39 -17.82
CA GLN A 45 23.08 -10.20 -19.01
C GLN A 45 21.90 -11.16 -19.08
N ALA A 46 20.80 -10.70 -19.66
CA ALA A 46 19.64 -11.54 -19.93
C ALA A 46 19.91 -12.48 -21.12
N GLU A 47 19.36 -13.69 -21.05
CA GLU A 47 19.28 -14.58 -22.19
C GLU A 47 18.23 -14.05 -23.17
N VAL A 48 18.68 -13.56 -24.33
CA VAL A 48 17.79 -13.09 -25.39
C VAL A 48 17.41 -14.28 -26.26
N GLY A 49 16.16 -14.73 -26.15
CA GLY A 49 15.63 -15.80 -26.99
C GLY A 49 15.63 -15.43 -28.47
N GLU A 50 15.70 -16.43 -29.34
CA GLU A 50 15.62 -16.23 -30.79
C GLU A 50 14.27 -15.63 -31.19
N TYR A 51 14.28 -14.78 -32.21
CA TYR A 51 13.06 -14.19 -32.75
C TYR A 51 12.14 -15.29 -33.30
N ASN A 52 10.97 -15.45 -32.69
CA ASN A 52 9.93 -16.34 -33.17
C ASN A 52 8.62 -15.54 -33.36
N PRO A 53 8.18 -15.33 -34.61
CA PRO A 53 6.96 -14.56 -34.90
C PRO A 53 5.67 -15.23 -34.39
N ASP A 54 5.69 -16.56 -34.18
CA ASP A 54 4.51 -17.33 -33.78
C ASP A 54 4.28 -17.37 -32.25
N LEU A 55 5.24 -16.88 -31.45
CA LEU A 55 5.12 -16.83 -29.98
C LEU A 55 3.96 -15.96 -29.51
N TRP A 56 3.57 -14.94 -30.29
CA TRP A 56 2.43 -14.06 -29.98
C TRP A 56 1.09 -14.79 -29.96
N SER A 57 0.99 -15.97 -30.59
CA SER A 57 -0.24 -16.78 -30.63
C SER A 57 -0.21 -17.96 -29.65
N SER A 58 0.77 -18.00 -28.75
CA SER A 58 0.88 -19.10 -27.80
C SER A 58 -0.35 -19.12 -26.88
N ALA A 59 -1.16 -20.18 -26.99
CA ALA A 59 -2.37 -20.39 -26.17
C ALA A 59 -2.11 -20.40 -24.65
N ASP A 60 -0.83 -20.39 -24.24
CA ASP A 60 -0.38 -20.35 -22.85
C ASP A 60 -0.61 -18.99 -22.17
N ASP A 61 -0.80 -17.90 -22.94
CA ASP A 61 -0.96 -16.55 -22.39
C ASP A 61 -2.28 -16.39 -21.60
N ARG A 62 -3.34 -17.08 -22.05
CA ARG A 62 -4.63 -17.18 -21.32
C ARG A 62 -4.50 -17.87 -19.95
N ARG A 63 -3.40 -18.59 -19.68
CA ARG A 63 -3.16 -19.20 -18.37
C ARG A 63 -2.57 -18.22 -17.36
N ARG A 64 -1.97 -17.11 -17.83
CA ARG A 64 -1.29 -16.13 -16.98
C ARG A 64 -2.19 -14.96 -16.61
N GLU A 65 -3.10 -14.58 -17.51
CA GLU A 65 -3.93 -13.38 -17.35
C GLU A 65 -5.42 -13.66 -17.61
N THR A 66 -6.26 -13.13 -16.73
CA THR A 66 -7.72 -13.17 -16.87
C THR A 66 -8.21 -11.75 -17.13
N PRO A 67 -8.95 -11.49 -18.23
CA PRO A 67 -9.48 -10.15 -18.49
C PRO A 67 -10.46 -9.75 -17.39
N LEU A 68 -10.29 -8.53 -16.84
CA LEU A 68 -11.20 -7.96 -15.84
C LEU A 68 -12.30 -7.09 -16.46
N TRP A 69 -12.06 -6.57 -17.66
CA TRP A 69 -13.01 -5.75 -18.41
C TRP A 69 -12.70 -5.83 -19.90
N ILE A 70 -13.75 -5.86 -20.71
CA ILE A 70 -13.66 -5.71 -22.16
C ILE A 70 -14.56 -4.52 -22.54
N PRO A 71 -14.05 -3.48 -23.20
CA PRO A 71 -14.86 -2.37 -23.65
C PRO A 71 -15.95 -2.85 -24.62
N THR A 72 -17.22 -2.63 -24.26
CA THR A 72 -18.35 -2.75 -25.18
C THR A 72 -18.89 -1.36 -25.45
N ALA A 73 -19.35 -1.09 -26.67
CA ALA A 73 -19.73 0.25 -27.14
C ALA A 73 -20.98 0.86 -26.46
N ASN A 74 -21.42 0.39 -25.28
CA ASN A 74 -22.67 0.79 -24.67
C ASN A 74 -22.50 1.36 -23.26
N GLU A 75 -22.05 2.62 -23.20
CA GLU A 75 -21.89 3.41 -21.96
C GLU A 75 -23.20 3.61 -21.20
N THR A 76 -24.36 3.50 -21.86
CA THR A 76 -25.67 3.73 -21.20
C THR A 76 -25.94 2.71 -20.09
N LYS A 77 -25.49 1.46 -20.27
CA LYS A 77 -25.63 0.39 -19.26
C LYS A 77 -24.78 0.66 -18.03
N ILE A 78 -23.59 1.20 -18.25
CA ILE A 78 -22.66 1.58 -17.18
C ILE A 78 -23.31 2.70 -16.36
N ASN A 79 -23.74 3.77 -17.00
CA ASN A 79 -24.34 4.92 -16.33
C ASN A 79 -25.58 4.53 -15.50
N ARG A 80 -26.45 3.64 -16.01
CA ARG A 80 -27.61 3.13 -15.26
C ARG A 80 -27.21 2.37 -14.00
N LEU A 81 -26.23 1.48 -14.09
CA LEU A 81 -25.71 0.74 -12.93
C LEU A 81 -25.12 1.69 -11.88
N PHE A 82 -24.36 2.70 -12.33
CA PHE A 82 -23.77 3.72 -11.48
C PHE A 82 -24.82 4.56 -10.74
N GLU A 83 -25.83 5.02 -11.46
CA GLU A 83 -26.94 5.79 -10.88
C GLU A 83 -27.75 4.93 -9.90
N GLU A 84 -28.07 3.69 -10.23
CA GLU A 84 -28.94 2.83 -9.41
C GLU A 84 -28.25 2.30 -8.15
N VAL A 85 -26.96 1.95 -8.23
CA VAL A 85 -26.28 1.20 -7.17
C VAL A 85 -25.29 2.05 -6.38
N ILE A 86 -24.42 2.78 -7.06
CA ILE A 86 -23.33 3.53 -6.42
C ILE A 86 -23.87 4.80 -5.75
N LEU A 87 -24.68 5.58 -6.47
CA LEU A 87 -25.20 6.85 -5.94
C LEU A 87 -26.29 6.65 -4.86
N ILE A 88 -27.16 5.65 -5.02
CA ILE A 88 -28.34 5.52 -4.14
C ILE A 88 -28.05 4.66 -2.89
N ARG A 89 -27.20 3.62 -3.00
CA ARG A 89 -27.18 2.56 -1.97
C ARG A 89 -25.81 2.22 -1.40
N GLN A 90 -24.72 2.35 -2.14
CA GLN A 90 -23.37 2.07 -1.63
C GLN A 90 -22.34 3.06 -2.21
N PRO A 91 -22.15 4.24 -1.62
CA PRO A 91 -21.16 5.23 -2.07
C PRO A 91 -19.69 4.79 -1.89
N LEU A 92 -19.47 3.57 -1.39
CA LEU A 92 -18.15 2.99 -1.09
C LEU A 92 -17.81 1.79 -1.99
N ALA A 93 -18.76 1.31 -2.80
CA ALA A 93 -18.44 0.36 -3.87
C ALA A 93 -17.68 1.14 -4.95
N GLY A 94 -16.40 0.84 -5.12
CA GLY A 94 -15.59 1.52 -6.12
C GLY A 94 -16.09 1.20 -7.53
N ASP A 95 -15.94 2.15 -8.43
CA ASP A 95 -16.23 2.06 -9.86
C ASP A 95 -15.69 0.76 -10.49
N GLU A 96 -14.52 0.31 -10.04
CA GLU A 96 -13.87 -0.94 -10.45
C GLU A 96 -14.72 -2.19 -10.17
N ASP A 97 -15.34 -2.28 -8.99
CA ASP A 97 -16.14 -3.43 -8.60
C ASP A 97 -17.44 -3.50 -9.40
N ALA A 98 -18.04 -2.34 -9.71
CA ALA A 98 -19.22 -2.25 -10.55
C ALA A 98 -18.92 -2.67 -12.00
N LEU A 99 -17.81 -2.20 -12.57
CA LEU A 99 -17.37 -2.60 -13.91
C LEU A 99 -17.06 -4.10 -13.99
N TYR A 100 -16.37 -4.64 -12.98
CA TYR A 100 -16.11 -6.07 -12.91
C TYR A 100 -17.41 -6.88 -12.82
N CYS A 101 -18.36 -6.46 -11.98
CA CYS A 101 -19.64 -7.16 -11.85
C CYS A 101 -20.43 -7.15 -13.17
N LEU A 102 -20.40 -6.02 -13.88
CA LEU A 102 -21.04 -5.89 -15.18
C LEU A 102 -20.41 -6.85 -16.20
N TYR A 103 -19.08 -6.92 -16.27
CA TYR A 103 -18.39 -7.87 -17.15
C TYR A 103 -18.67 -9.33 -16.78
N ALA A 104 -18.55 -9.69 -15.50
CA ALA A 104 -18.78 -11.04 -15.01
C ALA A 104 -20.23 -11.54 -15.22
N CYS A 105 -21.20 -10.62 -15.27
CA CYS A 105 -22.61 -10.92 -15.59
C CYS A 105 -22.95 -10.80 -17.09
N GLY A 106 -21.96 -10.69 -17.98
CA GLY A 106 -22.22 -10.57 -19.42
C GLY A 106 -22.95 -9.28 -19.82
N TYR A 107 -22.69 -8.19 -19.10
CA TYR A 107 -23.28 -6.86 -19.31
C TYR A 107 -24.79 -6.79 -19.07
N ASP A 108 -25.29 -7.59 -18.12
CA ASP A 108 -26.63 -7.46 -17.56
C ASP A 108 -26.61 -6.58 -16.30
N GLU A 109 -27.26 -5.41 -16.40
CA GLU A 109 -27.35 -4.39 -15.37
C GLU A 109 -27.96 -4.92 -14.06
N ARG A 110 -29.03 -5.72 -14.14
CA ARG A 110 -29.78 -6.17 -12.95
C ARG A 110 -29.03 -7.25 -12.18
N HIS A 111 -28.41 -8.18 -12.91
CA HIS A 111 -27.59 -9.22 -12.30
C HIS A 111 -26.31 -8.64 -11.70
N ALA A 112 -25.67 -7.68 -12.38
CA ALA A 112 -24.51 -6.98 -11.86
C ALA A 112 -24.86 -6.20 -10.58
N ALA A 113 -25.99 -5.48 -10.57
CA ALA A 113 -26.48 -4.79 -9.38
C ALA A 113 -26.74 -5.75 -8.22
N ALA A 114 -27.46 -6.86 -8.47
CA ALA A 114 -27.72 -7.88 -7.45
C ALA A 114 -26.43 -8.50 -6.88
N MET A 115 -25.43 -8.73 -7.73
CA MET A 115 -24.13 -9.23 -7.31
C MET A 115 -23.36 -8.22 -6.46
N LEU A 116 -23.39 -6.94 -6.82
CA LEU A 116 -22.80 -5.86 -6.04
C LEU A 116 -23.47 -5.72 -4.67
N PHE A 117 -24.80 -5.82 -4.60
CA PHE A 117 -25.56 -5.79 -3.34
C PHE A 117 -25.26 -6.96 -2.40
N ARG A 118 -24.98 -8.14 -2.95
CA ARG A 118 -24.68 -9.35 -2.15
C ARG A 118 -23.26 -9.34 -1.55
N GLY A 119 -22.46 -8.31 -1.80
CA GLY A 119 -21.13 -8.15 -1.20
C GLY A 119 -20.07 -9.03 -1.86
N PHE A 120 -19.98 -8.96 -3.19
CA PHE A 120 -19.02 -9.71 -4.01
C PHE A 120 -17.54 -9.33 -3.72
N ILE A 121 -16.62 -10.17 -4.22
CA ILE A 121 -15.16 -10.07 -4.10
C ILE A 121 -14.64 -8.94 -5.01
N GLY A 122 -13.94 -7.96 -4.46
CA GLY A 122 -13.48 -6.81 -5.26
C GLY A 122 -12.60 -7.20 -6.45
N ALA A 123 -12.75 -6.47 -7.56
CA ALA A 123 -12.14 -6.76 -8.86
C ALA A 123 -10.63 -6.99 -8.79
N ASN A 124 -9.96 -6.20 -7.94
CA ASN A 124 -8.51 -6.19 -7.77
C ASN A 124 -8.09 -6.59 -6.35
N LEU A 125 -8.90 -7.39 -5.65
CA LEU A 125 -8.55 -7.71 -4.28
C LEU A 125 -7.24 -8.51 -4.25
N PRO A 126 -6.23 -8.09 -3.48
CA PRO A 126 -4.99 -8.82 -3.39
C PRO A 126 -5.18 -10.07 -2.53
N ALA A 127 -5.83 -11.10 -3.09
CA ALA A 127 -6.33 -12.29 -2.42
C ALA A 127 -5.24 -13.04 -1.63
N ARG A 128 -3.98 -12.85 -2.01
CA ARG A 128 -2.82 -13.42 -1.31
C ARG A 128 -2.51 -12.69 0.00
N THR A 129 -2.57 -11.36 0.02
CA THR A 129 -2.10 -10.53 1.14
C THR A 129 -3.21 -10.04 2.05
N THR A 130 -4.45 -9.96 1.55
CA THR A 130 -5.65 -9.61 2.34
C THR A 130 -6.51 -10.84 2.60
N SER A 131 -7.40 -10.72 3.58
CA SER A 131 -8.45 -11.70 3.82
C SER A 131 -9.46 -11.67 2.67
N ARG A 132 -10.14 -12.79 2.38
CA ARG A 132 -11.11 -12.90 1.26
C ARG A 132 -12.33 -11.97 1.40
N HIS A 133 -12.43 -11.25 2.51
CA HIS A 133 -13.40 -10.19 2.71
C HIS A 133 -12.74 -8.84 2.41
N PRO A 134 -13.01 -8.25 1.23
CA PRO A 134 -12.60 -6.89 0.91
C PRO A 134 -13.02 -5.94 2.02
N SER A 135 -12.17 -4.97 2.33
CA SER A 135 -12.69 -3.63 2.63
C SER A 135 -13.70 -3.55 3.78
N ARG A 136 -13.59 -4.41 4.80
CA ARG A 136 -14.45 -4.30 5.97
C ARG A 136 -14.17 -2.93 6.61
N MET A 137 -15.17 -2.06 6.59
CA MET A 137 -15.11 -0.81 7.33
C MET A 137 -14.86 -1.13 8.80
N PHE A 138 -13.78 -0.60 9.38
CA PHE A 138 -13.57 -0.77 10.80
C PHE A 138 -14.69 -0.05 11.54
N THR A 139 -15.24 -0.73 12.54
CA THR A 139 -16.13 -0.09 13.49
C THR A 139 -15.40 1.04 14.22
N ARG A 140 -16.15 1.96 14.84
CA ARG A 140 -15.55 3.06 15.62
C ARG A 140 -14.59 2.55 16.70
N GLN A 141 -14.88 1.39 17.30
CA GLN A 141 -14.05 0.75 18.32
C GLN A 141 -12.75 0.20 17.72
N GLU A 142 -12.83 -0.49 16.59
CA GLU A 142 -11.65 -0.98 15.85
C GLU A 142 -10.79 0.18 15.36
N ASN A 143 -11.40 1.28 14.90
CA ASN A 143 -10.65 2.46 14.46
C ASN A 143 -9.91 3.14 15.64
N ALA A 144 -10.52 3.19 16.83
CA ALA A 144 -9.84 3.70 18.03
C ALA A 144 -8.64 2.82 18.43
N LYS A 145 -8.78 1.49 18.41
CA LYS A 145 -7.67 0.55 18.64
C LYS A 145 -6.57 0.70 17.59
N PHE A 146 -6.95 0.92 16.33
CA PHE A 146 -5.99 1.14 15.26
C PHE A 146 -5.18 2.42 15.45
N GLU A 147 -5.84 3.53 15.81
CA GLU A 147 -5.19 4.80 16.14
C GLU A 147 -4.25 4.67 17.35
N GLU A 148 -4.65 3.93 18.38
CA GLU A 148 -3.78 3.60 19.52
C GLU A 148 -2.54 2.80 19.08
N GLY A 149 -2.74 1.80 18.21
CA GLY A 149 -1.65 1.05 17.60
C GLY A 149 -0.65 1.93 16.85
N LEU A 150 -1.13 2.91 16.09
CA LEU A 150 -0.27 3.86 15.38
C LEU A 150 0.52 4.77 16.34
N ILE A 151 -0.05 5.14 17.48
CA ILE A 151 0.66 5.94 18.50
C ILE A 151 1.78 5.10 19.15
N THR A 152 1.45 3.86 19.55
CA THR A 152 2.34 2.98 20.32
C THR A 152 3.44 2.38 19.45
N TYR A 153 3.07 1.80 18.31
CA TYR A 153 3.97 1.02 17.45
C TYR A 153 4.40 1.76 16.16
N GLY A 154 3.83 2.93 15.88
CA GLY A 154 4.09 3.65 14.64
C GLY A 154 3.53 2.91 13.42
N SER A 155 4.27 2.91 12.31
CA SER A 155 3.87 2.23 11.07
C SER A 155 4.28 0.75 11.02
N ASP A 156 4.60 0.14 12.17
CA ASP A 156 4.90 -1.30 12.27
C ASP A 156 3.60 -2.11 12.31
N PHE A 157 3.05 -2.40 11.13
CA PHE A 157 1.79 -3.14 10.99
C PHE A 157 1.89 -4.61 11.44
N TRP A 158 3.09 -5.18 11.53
CA TRP A 158 3.29 -6.52 12.08
C TRP A 158 2.98 -6.54 13.57
N LYS A 159 3.49 -5.56 14.32
CA LYS A 159 3.18 -5.42 15.76
C LYS A 159 1.72 -5.06 15.99
N ILE A 160 1.17 -4.12 15.23
CA ILE A 160 -0.25 -3.75 15.34
C ILE A 160 -1.15 -4.97 15.11
N ARG A 161 -0.86 -5.79 14.08
CA ARG A 161 -1.58 -7.05 13.86
C ARG A 161 -1.43 -8.00 15.05
N LYS A 162 -0.19 -8.29 15.46
CA LYS A 162 0.12 -9.27 16.50
C LYS A 162 -0.60 -8.96 17.83
N TYR A 163 -0.65 -7.68 18.22
CA TYR A 163 -1.15 -7.29 19.55
C TYR A 163 -2.59 -6.80 19.55
N LEU A 164 -3.08 -6.20 18.45
CA LEU A 164 -4.39 -5.53 18.43
C LEU A 164 -5.40 -6.18 17.48
N PHE A 165 -4.94 -6.84 16.41
CA PHE A 165 -5.79 -7.42 15.37
C PHE A 165 -5.30 -8.81 14.94
N PRO A 166 -5.27 -9.81 15.84
CA PRO A 166 -4.71 -11.14 15.53
C PRO A 166 -5.47 -11.88 14.42
N ASN A 167 -6.76 -11.55 14.25
CA ASN A 167 -7.64 -12.18 13.25
C ASN A 167 -7.51 -11.57 11.85
N LEU A 168 -6.76 -10.47 11.69
CA LEU A 168 -6.56 -9.82 10.40
C LEU A 168 -5.19 -10.18 9.81
N LYS A 169 -5.05 -10.04 8.49
CA LYS A 169 -3.75 -10.07 7.82
C LYS A 169 -3.10 -8.69 7.87
N VAL A 170 -1.78 -8.65 7.68
CA VAL A 170 -1.05 -7.36 7.57
C VAL A 170 -1.58 -6.56 6.39
N GLY A 171 -1.92 -7.22 5.27
CA GLY A 171 -2.50 -6.56 4.11
C GLY A 171 -3.79 -5.81 4.43
N ASP A 172 -4.66 -6.38 5.28
CA ASP A 172 -5.92 -5.74 5.69
C ASP A 172 -5.67 -4.44 6.46
N LEU A 173 -4.64 -4.41 7.32
CA LEU A 173 -4.27 -3.22 8.08
C LEU A 173 -3.64 -2.13 7.22
N VAL A 174 -2.81 -2.52 6.25
CA VAL A 174 -2.17 -1.59 5.31
C VAL A 174 -3.23 -0.95 4.42
N ASP A 175 -4.16 -1.76 3.91
CA ASP A 175 -5.27 -1.31 3.10
C ASP A 175 -6.20 -0.36 3.90
N TRP A 176 -6.52 -0.71 5.14
CA TRP A 176 -7.25 0.19 6.05
C TRP A 176 -6.50 1.50 6.32
N TYR A 177 -5.18 1.45 6.54
CA TYR A 177 -4.35 2.63 6.80
C TYR A 177 -4.48 3.69 5.70
N TYR A 178 -4.43 3.29 4.43
CA TYR A 178 -4.52 4.22 3.31
C TYR A 178 -5.91 4.86 3.19
N ARG A 179 -6.96 4.11 3.51
CA ARG A 179 -8.33 4.64 3.56
C ARG A 179 -8.53 5.58 4.74
N TRP A 180 -8.10 5.17 5.94
CA TRP A 180 -8.13 6.01 7.13
C TRP A 180 -7.38 7.32 6.91
N LYS A 181 -6.22 7.30 6.23
CA LYS A 181 -5.43 8.50 5.95
C LYS A 181 -6.15 9.52 5.07
N LYS A 182 -7.05 9.07 4.19
CA LYS A 182 -7.91 9.94 3.36
C LYS A 182 -9.19 10.40 4.08
N SER A 183 -9.50 9.81 5.23
CA SER A 183 -10.72 10.14 5.98
C SER A 183 -10.56 11.46 6.76
N PRO A 184 -11.65 12.21 7.01
CA PRO A 184 -11.62 13.39 7.88
C PRO A 184 -11.25 13.05 9.33
N LEU A 185 -11.35 11.78 9.74
CA LEU A 185 -10.92 11.31 11.06
C LEU A 185 -9.41 11.45 11.26
N GLN A 186 -8.62 11.34 10.19
CA GLN A 186 -7.17 11.52 10.25
C GLN A 186 -6.79 12.93 10.72
N ALA A 187 -7.52 13.97 10.29
CA ALA A 187 -7.25 15.35 10.70
C ALA A 187 -7.48 15.52 12.21
N ASN A 188 -8.56 14.93 12.72
CA ASN A 188 -8.87 14.91 14.16
C ASN A 188 -7.81 14.14 14.96
N PHE A 189 -7.38 12.99 14.47
CA PHE A 189 -6.30 12.21 15.08
C PHE A 189 -4.98 12.98 15.09
N ALA A 190 -4.57 13.57 13.96
CA ALA A 190 -3.35 14.35 13.86
C ALA A 190 -3.36 15.55 14.82
N ARG A 191 -4.50 16.23 14.97
CA ARG A 191 -4.68 17.28 15.97
C ARG A 191 -4.50 16.74 17.39
N ARG A 192 -5.16 15.63 17.74
CA ARG A 192 -5.03 14.98 19.06
C ARG A 192 -3.59 14.59 19.38
N VAL A 193 -2.90 13.97 18.43
CA VAL A 193 -1.49 13.57 18.59
C VAL A 193 -0.60 14.79 18.78
N ARG A 194 -0.74 15.84 17.97
CA ARG A 194 0.04 17.08 18.12
C ARG A 194 -0.15 17.71 19.50
N LEU A 195 -1.39 17.80 19.99
CA LEU A 195 -1.70 18.31 21.33
C LEU A 195 -1.07 17.44 22.43
N ALA A 196 -1.15 16.12 22.29
CA ALA A 196 -0.58 15.19 23.27
C ALA A 196 0.97 15.19 23.25
N VAL A 197 1.61 15.45 22.11
CA VAL A 197 3.06 15.72 22.03
C VAL A 197 3.40 17.03 22.72
N ALA A 198 2.65 18.10 22.45
CA ALA A 198 2.85 19.42 23.07
C ALA A 198 2.73 19.35 24.61
N ASN A 199 1.77 18.54 25.10
CA ASN A 199 1.54 18.31 26.52
C ASN A 199 2.52 17.28 27.14
N LYS A 200 3.51 16.77 26.40
CA LYS A 200 4.49 15.73 26.81
C LYS A 200 3.90 14.36 27.19
N GLU A 201 2.60 14.16 27.11
CA GLU A 201 1.89 12.90 27.41
C GLU A 201 2.40 11.70 26.59
N LEU A 202 2.71 11.91 25.30
CA LEU A 202 3.14 10.83 24.40
C LEU A 202 4.59 10.36 24.60
N ARG A 203 5.44 11.17 25.25
CA ARG A 203 6.83 10.78 25.55
C ARG A 203 6.90 9.68 26.62
N VAL A 204 5.88 9.57 27.46
CA VAL A 204 5.79 8.59 28.56
C VAL A 204 5.36 7.21 28.03
N LEU A 205 4.47 7.16 27.05
CA LEU A 205 3.93 5.90 26.50
C LEU A 205 4.97 5.12 25.68
N ARG A 206 5.80 5.80 24.86
CA ARG A 206 6.86 5.14 24.09
C ARG A 206 7.96 4.47 24.92
N ARG A 207 8.11 4.85 26.20
CA ARG A 207 9.11 4.27 27.11
C ARG A 207 8.63 3.03 27.85
N ARG A 208 7.33 2.75 27.89
CA ARG A 208 6.75 1.60 28.62
C ARG A 208 6.63 0.32 27.79
N CYS A 209 6.87 0.37 26.49
CA CYS A 209 6.71 -0.76 25.57
C CYS A 209 8.03 -1.22 24.91
N SER A 210 9.17 -0.89 25.52
CA SER A 210 10.48 -1.47 25.17
C SER A 210 10.78 -2.70 26.00
#